data_AF-A0A8T7DCP6-F1
#
_entry.id   AF-A0A8T7DCP6-F1
#
_cell.length_a   1.000
_cell.length_b   1.000
_cell.length_c   1.000
_cell.angle_alpha   90.00
_cell.angle_beta   90.00
_cell.angle_gamma   90.00
#
_symmetry.space_group_name_H-M   'P 1'
#
loop_
_entity.id
_entity.type
_entity.pdbx_description
1 polymer ?
#
loop_
_entity_poly.entity_id
_entity_poly.type
_entity_poly.pdbx_seq_one_letter_code
_entity_poly.pdbx_strand_id
1 'polypeptide(L)'
;MSDSCALCGTDQQITYHHLIPKTCHKNKWFKKNFAMADMRERQIPVCRKCHSFVHKHYSEKVLGRELNTLEKLLGEEKLQKFIIWKRKQHE
;
A
#
# COMPACT_ATOMS: atom_id res chain seq x y z
N MET A 1 17.49 -5.47 -1.65
CA MET A 1 16.07 -5.59 -1.25
C MET A 1 15.84 -4.52 -0.20
N SER A 2 14.78 -3.71 -0.30
CA SER A 2 14.56 -2.67 0.70
C SER A 2 14.06 -3.34 1.98
N ASP A 3 14.92 -3.40 2.98
CA ASP A 3 14.59 -3.98 4.29
C ASP A 3 13.76 -3.03 5.16
N SER A 4 13.41 -1.86 4.62
CA SER A 4 12.60 -0.84 5.28
C SER A 4 11.22 -0.66 4.62
N CYS A 5 10.27 -0.25 5.47
CA CYS A 5 8.92 0.12 5.08
C CYS A 5 8.94 1.34 4.17
N ALA A 6 8.41 1.19 2.95
CA ALA A 6 8.32 2.25 1.94
C ALA A 6 7.48 3.47 2.39
N LEU A 7 6.67 3.33 3.44
CA LEU A 7 5.85 4.42 3.98
C LEU A 7 6.56 5.13 5.16
N CYS A 8 6.88 4.40 6.23
CA CYS A 8 7.39 5.03 7.45
C CYS A 8 8.90 4.87 7.67
N GLY A 9 9.60 4.04 6.89
CA GLY A 9 11.06 3.86 6.97
C GLY A 9 11.57 2.87 8.01
N THR A 10 10.72 2.33 8.89
CA THR A 10 11.14 1.28 9.85
C THR A 10 11.48 -0.02 9.13
N ASP A 11 12.42 -0.78 9.68
CA ASP A 11 12.85 -2.11 9.27
C ASP A 11 12.13 -3.25 10.02
N GLN A 12 11.28 -2.91 10.99
CA GLN A 12 10.63 -3.91 11.83
C GLN A 12 9.30 -4.41 11.23
N GLN A 13 9.08 -5.73 11.33
CA GLN A 13 7.83 -6.41 10.96
C GLN A 13 7.37 -6.08 9.53
N ILE A 14 8.30 -6.13 8.57
CA ILE A 14 8.02 -5.89 7.16
C ILE A 14 7.12 -6.99 6.59
N THR A 15 6.15 -6.56 5.81
CA THR A 15 5.22 -7.37 5.04
C THR A 15 5.09 -6.79 3.63
N TYR A 16 4.50 -7.52 2.69
CA TYR A 16 4.25 -7.01 1.34
C TYR A 16 2.79 -6.64 1.15
N HIS A 17 2.54 -5.38 0.81
CA HIS A 17 1.21 -4.87 0.49
C HIS A 17 1.03 -4.80 -1.02
N HIS A 18 -0.01 -5.43 -1.53
CA HIS A 18 -0.36 -5.38 -2.95
C HIS A 18 -1.13 -4.09 -3.24
N LEU A 19 -0.57 -3.25 -4.10
CA LEU A 19 -1.18 -1.98 -4.49
C LEU A 19 -2.47 -2.18 -5.30
N ILE A 20 -2.57 -3.30 -6.01
CA ILE A 20 -3.83 -3.78 -6.59
C ILE A 20 -4.23 -5.07 -5.85
N PRO A 21 -5.21 -5.00 -4.92
CA PRO A 21 -5.59 -6.15 -4.10
C PRO A 21 -5.99 -7.37 -4.93
N LYS A 22 -5.62 -8.57 -4.47
CA LYS A 22 -5.87 -9.84 -5.18
C LYS A 22 -7.36 -10.09 -5.44
N THR A 23 -8.24 -9.61 -4.56
CA THR A 23 -9.70 -9.67 -4.74
C THR A 23 -10.16 -8.91 -5.99
N CYS A 24 -9.44 -7.85 -6.39
CA CYS A 24 -9.74 -7.04 -7.57
C CYS A 24 -9.26 -7.69 -8.88
N HIS A 25 -8.36 -8.68 -8.84
CA HIS A 25 -7.76 -9.31 -10.04
C HIS A 25 -8.80 -10.02 -10.93
N LYS A 26 -9.91 -10.47 -10.34
CA LYS A 26 -11.00 -11.11 -11.09
C LYS A 26 -11.99 -10.11 -11.69
N ASN A 27 -11.97 -8.85 -11.25
CA ASN A 27 -12.93 -7.84 -11.66
C ASN A 27 -12.67 -7.37 -13.11
N LYS A 28 -13.73 -7.29 -13.92
CA LYS A 28 -13.66 -6.94 -15.35
C LYS A 28 -12.98 -5.59 -15.61
N TRP A 29 -13.26 -4.58 -14.78
CA TRP A 29 -12.66 -3.26 -14.94
C TRP A 29 -11.14 -3.34 -14.76
N PHE A 30 -10.66 -4.06 -13.76
CA PHE A 30 -9.22 -4.21 -13.50
C PHE A 30 -8.51 -4.99 -14.61
N LYS A 31 -9.09 -6.10 -15.09
CA LYS A 31 -8.56 -6.86 -16.22
C LYS A 31 -8.47 -6.06 -17.52
N LYS A 32 -9.36 -5.07 -17.71
CA LYS A 32 -9.34 -4.17 -18.88
C LYS A 32 -8.25 -3.10 -18.78
N ASN A 33 -7.97 -2.62 -17.56
CA ASN A 33 -7.06 -1.49 -17.34
C ASN A 33 -5.62 -1.91 -16.97
N PHE A 34 -5.42 -3.14 -16.48
CA PHE A 34 -4.11 -3.62 -16.05
C PHE A 34 -3.84 -5.03 -16.57
N ALA A 35 -2.57 -5.31 -16.88
CA ALA A 35 -2.13 -6.67 -17.16
C ALA A 35 -2.14 -7.51 -15.87
N MET A 36 -2.38 -8.82 -15.99
CA MET A 36 -2.40 -9.69 -14.82
C MET A 36 -1.04 -9.84 -14.14
N ALA A 37 0.06 -9.75 -14.89
CA ALA A 37 1.41 -9.70 -14.32
C ALA A 37 1.58 -8.43 -13.46
N ASP A 38 1.25 -7.26 -14.00
CA ASP A 38 1.32 -5.96 -13.29
C ASP A 38 0.49 -5.99 -12.00
N MET A 39 -0.75 -6.49 -12.04
CA MET A 39 -1.59 -6.60 -10.83
C MET A 39 -0.99 -7.50 -9.74
N ARG A 40 -0.19 -8.51 -10.09
CA ARG A 40 0.44 -9.44 -9.14
C ARG A 40 1.75 -8.93 -8.59
N GLU A 41 2.55 -8.30 -9.44
CA GLU A 41 3.91 -7.85 -9.11
C GLU A 41 3.92 -6.49 -8.43
N ARG A 42 2.85 -5.69 -8.61
CA ARG A 42 2.74 -4.37 -8.01
C ARG A 42 2.46 -4.43 -6.51
N GLN A 43 3.52 -4.60 -5.75
CA GLN A 43 3.52 -4.63 -4.29
C GLN A 43 4.67 -3.79 -3.71
N ILE A 44 4.50 -3.33 -2.47
CA ILE A 44 5.50 -2.54 -1.75
C ILE A 44 5.80 -3.15 -0.37
N PRO A 45 7.06 -3.05 0.11
CA PRO A 45 7.39 -3.44 1.48
C PRO A 45 6.79 -2.42 2.45
N VAL A 46 5.96 -2.89 3.38
CA VAL A 46 5.37 -2.07 4.43
C VAL A 46 5.36 -2.85 5.74
N CYS A 47 5.65 -2.18 6.85
CA CYS A 47 5.54 -2.82 8.15
C CYS A 47 4.08 -3.04 8.57
N ARG A 48 3.84 -4.01 9.45
CA ARG A 48 2.50 -4.45 9.89
C ARG A 48 1.55 -3.29 10.26
N LYS A 49 1.99 -2.31 11.06
CA LYS A 49 1.12 -1.17 11.45
C LYS A 49 0.72 -0.30 10.26
N CYS A 50 1.62 -0.06 9.30
CA CYS A 50 1.29 0.69 8.08
C CYS A 50 0.33 -0.11 7.20
N HIS A 51 0.58 -1.41 7.07
CA HIS A 51 -0.29 -2.31 6.32
C HIS A 51 -1.72 -2.31 6.88
N SER A 52 -1.87 -2.47 8.20
CA SER A 52 -3.18 -2.42 8.86
C SER A 52 -3.84 -1.06 8.72
N PHE A 53 -3.08 0.04 8.79
CA PHE A 53 -3.63 1.38 8.60
C PHE A 53 -4.23 1.54 7.20
N VAL A 54 -3.51 1.11 6.15
CA VAL A 54 -3.99 1.20 4.76
C VAL A 54 -5.30 0.44 4.57
N HIS A 55 -5.37 -0.83 4.98
CA HIS A 55 -6.60 -1.62 4.82
C HIS A 55 -7.76 -1.21 5.74
N LYS A 56 -7.48 -0.52 6.85
CA LYS A 56 -8.53 0.01 7.73
C LYS A 56 -9.20 1.26 7.14
N HIS A 57 -8.47 2.07 6.37
CA HIS A 57 -8.96 3.37 5.90
C HIS A 57 -9.37 3.38 4.43
N TYR A 58 -8.82 2.48 3.61
CA TYR A 58 -9.07 2.43 2.19
C TYR A 58 -9.63 1.07 1.78
N SER A 59 -10.77 1.09 1.08
CA SER A 59 -11.35 -0.13 0.51
C SER A 59 -10.45 -0.67 -0.61
N GLU A 60 -10.54 -1.97 -0.87
CA GLU A 60 -9.74 -2.61 -1.92
C GLU A 60 -9.97 -2.00 -3.32
N LYS A 61 -11.19 -1.54 -3.59
CA LYS A 61 -11.53 -0.86 -4.85
C LYS A 61 -10.83 0.50 -4.95
N VAL A 62 -10.82 1.29 -3.87
CA VAL A 62 -10.13 2.60 -3.84
C VAL A 62 -8.63 2.38 -3.99
N LEU A 63 -8.06 1.43 -3.25
CA LEU A 63 -6.65 1.06 -3.38
C LEU A 63 -6.28 0.71 -4.82
N GLY A 64 -7.02 -0.21 -5.44
CA GLY A 64 -6.69 -0.65 -6.78
C GLY A 64 -6.95 0.38 -7.89
N ARG A 65 -7.91 1.30 -7.73
CA ARG A 65 -8.28 2.27 -8.76
C ARG A 65 -7.53 3.58 -8.64
N GLU A 66 -7.47 4.10 -7.41
CA GLU A 66 -7.07 5.46 -7.12
C GLU A 66 -5.71 5.50 -6.44
N LEU A 67 -5.40 4.54 -5.55
CA LEU A 67 -4.17 4.55 -4.75
C LEU A 67 -3.20 3.41 -5.11
N ASN A 68 -3.14 3.07 -6.39
CA ASN A 68 -2.45 1.88 -6.89
C ASN A 68 -0.95 2.10 -7.19
N THR A 69 -0.33 3.13 -6.62
CA THR A 69 1.13 3.35 -6.65
C THR A 69 1.58 3.91 -5.30
N LEU A 70 2.89 3.82 -5.01
CA LEU A 70 3.46 4.35 -3.78
C LEU A 70 3.26 5.86 -3.69
N GLU A 71 3.46 6.58 -4.79
CA GLU A 71 3.34 8.03 -4.87
C GLU A 71 1.91 8.47 -4.55
N LYS A 72 0.90 7.75 -5.06
CA LYS A 72 -0.51 8.06 -4.77
C LYS A 72 -0.87 7.79 -3.31
N LEU A 73 -0.39 6.69 -2.73
CA LEU A 73 -0.53 6.45 -1.29
C LEU A 73 0.11 7.56 -0.48
N LEU A 74 1.34 7.98 -0.82
CA LEU A 74 2.03 9.07 -0.14
C LEU A 74 1.34 10.43 -0.37
N GLY A 75 0.56 10.60 -1.43
CA GLY A 75 -0.26 11.79 -1.65
C GLY A 75 -1.42 11.93 -0.66
N GLU A 76 -1.80 10.87 0.04
CA GLU A 76 -2.94 10.88 0.95
C GLU A 76 -2.63 11.56 2.29
N GLU A 77 -3.34 12.65 2.59
CA GLU A 77 -3.15 13.44 3.81
C GLU A 77 -3.31 12.58 5.09
N LYS A 78 -4.29 11.68 5.12
CA LYS A 78 -4.52 10.78 6.27
C LYS A 78 -3.33 9.86 6.49
N LEU A 79 -2.75 9.32 5.41
CA LEU A 79 -1.60 8.44 5.49
C LEU A 79 -0.35 9.21 5.92
N GLN A 80 -0.13 10.42 5.39
CA GLN A 80 0.96 11.29 5.78
C GLN A 80 0.93 11.64 7.28
N LYS A 81 -0.21 12.06 7.80
CA LYS A 81 -0.38 12.34 9.24
C LYS A 81 -0.04 11.13 10.10
N PHE A 82 -0.48 9.94 9.68
CA PHE A 82 -0.16 8.69 10.37
C PHE A 82 1.33 8.36 10.30
N ILE A 83 1.98 8.51 9.15
CA ILE A 83 3.42 8.26 8.97
C ILE A 83 4.23 9.19 9.87
N ILE A 84 3.91 10.49 9.88
CA ILE A 84 4.60 11.49 10.70
C ILE A 84 4.47 11.15 12.18
N TRP A 85 3.25 10.88 12.66
CA TRP A 85 3.03 10.45 14.04
C TRP A 85 3.82 9.18 14.36
N LYS A 86 3.78 8.19 13.47
CA LYS A 86 4.46 6.90 13.67
C LYS A 86 5.97 7.04 13.73
N ARG A 87 6.59 7.85 12.86
CA ARG A 87 8.04 8.07 12.87
C ARG A 87 8.52 8.57 14.23
N LYS A 88 7.76 9.48 14.86
CA LYS A 88 8.03 9.99 16.22
C LYS A 88 7.91 8.96 17.34
N GLN A 89 7.20 7.85 17.11
CA GLN A 89 7.04 6.78 18.12
C GLN A 89 8.16 5.74 18.05
N HIS A 90 9.07 5.86 17.08
CA HIS A 90 10.18 4.95 16.84
C HIS A 90 11.54 5.67 16.91
N GLU A 91 11.58 6.93 17.35
CA GLU A 91 12.76 7.59 17.94
C GLU A 91 12.87 7.22 19.42
#